data_AF-A0A6V6YY26-F1
#
_entry.id   AF-A0A6V6YY26-F1
#
_cell.length_a   1.000
_cell.length_b   1.000
_cell.length_c   1.000
_cell.angle_alpha   90.00
_cell.angle_beta   90.00
_cell.angle_gamma   90.00
#
_symmetry.space_group_name_H-M   'P 1'
#
loop_
_entity.id
_entity.type
_entity.pdbx_description
1 polymer ?
#
loop_
_entity_poly.entity_id
_entity_poly.type
_entity_poly.pdbx_seq_one_letter_code
_entity_poly.pdbx_strand_id
1 'polypeptide(L)'
;MKQKYFITVLLSLLFGITNAQNNALQMSNDSYFSSYNRNSSFYSDYYLNSTSFTIEYDFYLNASNNYNAQFSSFASNGVVAKPIHFYVNNTGASALLLGNGTTEEAVPGMPTFNAQQWYHIAFVVTNSGTKNVKVYVNGVPTIDYNFTATLDGFDGLTDINLGATSYSSTTNTGNAKYDNFRIWSSARTATEIANNYASCLVGNEPGLVSYFNFDGYNGRRIENLFTYSPEYSIFYIFNNYSFVSGSGCATPPLYDPITVTGDFNATFYYAGQINGKPNYKTDRVDCGINTSQARCASSPSYSEIIWENNQWIIRTGGCVWELGEACVPVSYSGLAVGINSNDTTLPPCAGWTSNVTVYTTHCTTLATTNQKLEENISIYPNPTPNILNVEVKEKVTIKVFDVMGKMILVRNNVLDSEKINLTNFPNGVYLVKVTDATGNNKSYKIIKE
;
A
#
# COMPACT_ATOMS: atom_id res chain seq x y z
N MET A 1 4.18 32.83 45.54
CA MET A 1 4.33 31.66 44.64
C MET A 1 4.55 32.17 43.22
N LYS A 2 5.50 31.61 42.45
CA LYS A 2 5.68 31.90 41.01
C LYS A 2 5.79 30.56 40.28
N GLN A 3 4.73 30.18 39.56
CA GLN A 3 4.67 28.92 38.84
C GLN A 3 4.98 29.17 37.36
N LYS A 4 6.02 28.51 36.84
CA LYS A 4 6.40 28.59 35.42
C LYS A 4 5.51 27.64 34.62
N TYR A 5 5.03 28.07 33.46
CA TYR A 5 4.63 27.16 32.39
C TYR A 5 5.26 27.63 31.07
N PHE A 6 5.99 26.72 30.42
CA PHE A 6 6.49 26.91 29.07
C PHE A 6 5.31 26.80 28.10
N ILE A 7 5.24 27.67 27.09
CA ILE A 7 4.37 27.49 25.93
C ILE A 7 5.22 26.93 24.81
N THR A 8 5.08 25.63 24.53
CA THR A 8 5.68 24.99 23.36
C THR A 8 4.89 25.39 22.13
N VAL A 9 5.50 26.15 21.23
CA VAL A 9 4.87 26.54 19.95
C VAL A 9 4.93 25.37 18.98
N LEU A 10 3.79 24.67 18.82
CA LEU A 10 3.66 23.61 17.82
C LEU A 10 3.28 24.22 16.47
N LEU A 11 4.28 24.42 15.60
CA LEU A 11 4.08 25.04 14.28
C LEU A 11 3.57 23.99 13.26
N SER A 12 2.27 23.70 13.28
CA SER A 12 1.65 22.78 12.33
C SER A 12 1.55 23.40 10.93
N LEU A 13 2.54 23.10 10.08
CA LEU A 13 2.49 23.37 8.64
C LEU A 13 1.31 22.63 8.00
N LEU A 14 0.47 23.36 7.26
CA LEU A 14 -0.55 22.80 6.38
C LEU A 14 0.12 22.18 5.14
N PHE A 15 0.57 20.93 5.26
CA PHE A 15 0.81 20.10 4.10
C PHE A 15 -0.51 19.87 3.35
N GLY A 16 -0.48 20.00 2.03
CA GLY A 16 -1.56 19.51 1.19
C GLY A 16 -1.68 18.00 1.37
N ILE A 17 -2.90 17.50 1.60
CA ILE A 17 -3.14 16.06 1.77
C ILE A 17 -3.10 15.39 0.40
N THR A 18 -1.90 15.15 -0.12
CA THR A 18 -1.68 14.04 -1.04
C THR A 18 -2.07 12.77 -0.29
N ASN A 19 -2.92 11.92 -0.87
CA ASN A 19 -3.32 10.67 -0.23
C ASN A 19 -2.18 9.68 -0.39
N ALA A 20 -1.18 9.80 0.48
CA ALA A 20 -0.03 8.92 0.50
C ALA A 20 -0.53 7.49 0.69
N GLN A 21 -0.38 6.66 -0.35
CA GLN A 21 -0.72 5.26 -0.23
C GLN A 21 0.25 4.61 0.74
N ASN A 22 -0.33 3.78 1.59
CA ASN A 22 0.32 2.85 2.48
C ASN A 22 -0.66 1.68 2.54
N ASN A 23 -0.48 0.75 1.61
CA ASN A 23 -1.38 -0.35 1.34
C ASN A 23 -0.77 -1.65 1.86
N ALA A 24 -1.20 -2.15 3.01
CA ALA A 24 -0.86 -3.50 3.41
C ALA A 24 -1.56 -4.56 2.55
N LEU A 25 -0.86 -5.67 2.32
CA LEU A 25 -1.42 -6.90 1.79
C LEU A 25 -2.18 -7.64 2.91
N GLN A 26 -3.51 -7.64 2.85
CA GLN A 26 -4.35 -8.49 3.70
C GLN A 26 -4.53 -9.88 3.08
N MET A 27 -4.19 -10.91 3.84
CA MET A 27 -4.39 -12.31 3.48
C MET A 27 -5.27 -13.03 4.51
N SER A 28 -6.09 -13.96 4.03
CA SER A 28 -6.99 -14.79 4.84
C SER A 28 -6.66 -16.28 4.65
N ASN A 29 -7.38 -17.17 5.33
CA ASN A 29 -7.13 -18.62 5.36
C ASN A 29 -6.61 -19.20 4.03
N ASP A 30 -5.53 -19.99 4.12
CA ASP A 30 -4.82 -20.66 3.03
C ASP A 30 -4.27 -19.73 1.93
N SER A 31 -4.21 -18.41 2.16
CA SER A 31 -3.71 -17.42 1.21
C SER A 31 -2.31 -16.96 1.57
N TYR A 32 -1.43 -16.94 0.57
CA TYR A 32 0.01 -16.74 0.78
C TYR A 32 0.65 -15.90 -0.33
N PHE A 33 1.76 -15.27 0.01
CA PHE A 33 2.59 -14.47 -0.88
C PHE A 33 3.96 -15.14 -1.02
N SER A 34 4.33 -15.55 -2.24
CA SER A 34 5.42 -16.51 -2.44
C SER A 34 6.34 -16.15 -3.60
N SER A 35 7.61 -16.56 -3.49
CA SER A 35 8.57 -16.61 -4.61
C SER A 35 8.17 -17.62 -5.70
N TYR A 36 7.30 -18.57 -5.38
CA TYR A 36 7.02 -19.73 -6.22
C TYR A 36 6.29 -19.39 -7.53
N ASN A 37 6.81 -19.90 -8.65
CA ASN A 37 6.15 -19.89 -9.96
C ASN A 37 6.02 -21.31 -10.51
N ARG A 38 4.77 -21.78 -10.66
CA ARG A 38 4.43 -23.15 -11.14
C ARG A 38 4.92 -23.46 -12.56
N ASN A 39 5.23 -22.46 -13.37
CA ASN A 39 5.32 -22.59 -14.83
C ASN A 39 6.72 -22.27 -15.42
N SER A 40 7.76 -22.06 -14.61
CA SER A 40 9.07 -21.60 -15.10
C SER A 40 10.22 -22.50 -14.66
N SER A 41 10.96 -23.07 -15.62
CA SER A 41 12.24 -23.78 -15.43
C SER A 41 13.41 -22.88 -15.03
N PHE A 42 13.13 -21.65 -14.59
CA PHE A 42 14.11 -20.63 -14.23
C PHE A 42 14.26 -20.62 -12.72
N TYR A 43 15.41 -21.08 -12.25
CA TYR A 43 15.78 -21.01 -10.85
C TYR A 43 15.93 -19.54 -10.45
N SER A 44 15.32 -19.19 -9.32
CA SER A 44 15.30 -17.82 -8.82
C SER A 44 16.58 -17.57 -8.02
N ASP A 45 17.50 -16.76 -8.54
CA ASP A 45 18.94 -16.89 -8.22
C ASP A 45 19.43 -16.30 -6.89
N TYR A 46 18.60 -15.62 -6.09
CA TYR A 46 19.06 -14.98 -4.84
C TYR A 46 18.05 -14.95 -3.67
N TYR A 47 17.93 -16.08 -2.97
CA TYR A 47 16.95 -16.28 -1.89
C TYR A 47 17.69 -16.81 -0.65
N LEU A 48 17.56 -16.10 0.48
CA LEU A 48 18.13 -16.40 1.80
C LEU A 48 19.36 -17.33 1.81
N ASN A 49 20.55 -16.73 1.63
CA ASN A 49 21.81 -17.46 1.79
C ASN A 49 21.92 -18.03 3.23
N SER A 50 22.72 -19.09 3.39
CA SER A 50 22.94 -19.71 4.69
C SER A 50 23.91 -18.97 5.61
N THR A 51 24.57 -17.89 5.19
CA THR A 51 25.74 -17.34 5.91
C THR A 51 25.39 -16.21 6.87
N SER A 52 24.63 -15.21 6.45
CA SER A 52 24.07 -14.15 7.31
C SER A 52 23.01 -13.35 6.53
N PHE A 53 21.89 -13.04 7.18
CA PHE A 53 20.78 -12.32 6.57
C PHE A 53 19.96 -11.57 7.62
N THR A 54 19.07 -10.69 7.15
CA THR A 54 18.00 -10.13 7.98
C THR A 54 16.69 -10.17 7.22
N ILE A 55 15.62 -10.59 7.89
CA ILE A 55 14.25 -10.50 7.39
C ILE A 55 13.51 -9.50 8.26
N GLU A 56 12.77 -8.58 7.65
CA GLU A 56 11.89 -7.64 8.37
C GLU A 56 10.52 -7.58 7.70
N TYR A 57 9.45 -7.37 8.46
CA TYR A 57 8.13 -6.99 7.96
C TYR A 57 7.26 -6.43 9.08
N ASP A 58 6.28 -5.63 8.70
CA ASP A 58 5.14 -5.31 9.54
C ASP A 58 4.07 -6.40 9.42
N PHE A 59 3.36 -6.70 10.51
CA PHE A 59 2.17 -7.53 10.48
C PHE A 59 1.05 -7.02 11.40
N TYR A 60 -0.20 -7.29 11.02
CA TYR A 60 -1.39 -7.04 11.82
C TYR A 60 -2.20 -8.32 11.96
N LEU A 61 -2.47 -8.76 13.18
CA LEU A 61 -3.26 -9.95 13.45
C LEU A 61 -4.76 -9.61 13.50
N ASN A 62 -5.54 -10.00 12.48
CA ASN A 62 -6.97 -9.66 12.42
C ASN A 62 -7.78 -10.39 13.51
N ALA A 63 -7.40 -11.63 13.82
CA ALA A 63 -7.94 -12.46 14.89
C ALA A 63 -6.85 -13.42 15.41
N SER A 64 -7.02 -13.96 16.63
CA SER A 64 -6.07 -14.92 17.23
C SER A 64 -6.22 -16.32 16.63
N ASN A 65 -5.73 -16.52 15.41
CA ASN A 65 -5.69 -17.79 14.70
C ASN A 65 -4.33 -18.49 14.85
N ASN A 66 -4.29 -19.79 14.56
CA ASN A 66 -3.02 -20.50 14.36
C ASN A 66 -2.38 -20.11 13.02
N TYR A 67 -1.05 -20.19 12.95
CA TYR A 67 -0.25 -19.90 11.76
C TYR A 67 -0.46 -18.47 11.23
N ASN A 68 -0.50 -17.54 12.17
CA ASN A 68 -0.62 -16.10 11.97
C ASN A 68 0.74 -15.43 11.75
N ALA A 69 0.75 -14.28 11.07
CA ALA A 69 1.94 -13.47 10.77
C ALA A 69 3.14 -14.30 10.28
N GLN A 70 2.88 -15.27 9.41
CA GLN A 70 3.89 -16.25 9.03
C GLN A 70 4.96 -15.66 8.13
N PHE A 71 6.21 -16.00 8.43
CA PHE A 71 7.31 -16.04 7.47
C PHE A 71 7.83 -17.47 7.40
N SER A 72 7.99 -18.00 6.20
CA SER A 72 8.31 -19.41 5.97
C SER A 72 9.32 -19.55 4.84
N SER A 73 10.45 -20.19 5.12
CA SER A 73 11.38 -20.70 4.12
C SER A 73 11.53 -22.20 4.31
N PHE A 74 11.09 -22.98 3.33
CA PHE A 74 11.06 -24.44 3.35
C PHE A 74 11.44 -25.02 1.99
N ALA A 75 12.09 -26.18 1.99
CA ALA A 75 12.22 -26.99 0.77
C ALA A 75 10.84 -27.43 0.25
N SER A 76 10.73 -27.66 -1.06
CA SER A 76 9.51 -28.11 -1.74
C SER A 76 8.93 -29.38 -1.08
N ASN A 77 7.75 -29.26 -0.47
CA ASN A 77 7.05 -30.29 0.33
C ASN A 77 7.68 -30.62 1.70
N GLY A 78 8.64 -29.83 2.18
CA GLY A 78 9.19 -29.93 3.53
C GLY A 78 8.24 -29.36 4.61
N VAL A 79 8.50 -29.76 5.85
CA VAL A 79 7.83 -29.25 7.07
C VAL A 79 8.82 -28.81 8.17
N VAL A 80 10.11 -28.70 7.82
CA VAL A 80 11.21 -28.32 8.70
C VAL A 80 11.90 -27.08 8.11
N ALA A 81 12.20 -26.08 8.94
CA ALA A 81 12.72 -24.78 8.53
C ALA A 81 14.00 -24.89 7.68
N LYS A 82 14.09 -24.10 6.60
CA LYS A 82 15.24 -24.01 5.69
C LYS A 82 15.35 -22.61 5.03
N PRO A 83 16.11 -21.64 5.60
CA PRO A 83 16.82 -21.72 6.87
C PRO A 83 15.96 -21.39 8.10
N ILE A 84 14.74 -20.83 7.90
CA ILE A 84 13.98 -20.13 8.95
C ILE A 84 12.46 -20.23 8.76
N HIS A 85 11.73 -20.43 9.85
CA HIS A 85 10.26 -20.37 9.92
C HIS A 85 9.81 -19.63 11.19
N PHE A 86 8.85 -18.72 11.06
CA PHE A 86 8.20 -18.01 12.17
C PHE A 86 6.69 -18.05 12.02
N TYR A 87 5.98 -18.20 13.15
CA TYR A 87 4.54 -18.07 13.21
C TYR A 87 4.04 -17.62 14.59
N VAL A 88 2.84 -17.07 14.63
CA VAL A 88 2.05 -16.83 15.85
C VAL A 88 0.90 -17.84 15.92
N ASN A 89 0.59 -18.34 17.12
CA ASN A 89 -0.50 -19.29 17.36
C ASN A 89 -1.79 -18.59 17.86
N ASN A 90 -2.85 -19.38 18.07
CA ASN A 90 -4.16 -18.89 18.52
C ASN A 90 -4.20 -18.34 19.96
N THR A 91 -3.14 -18.50 20.77
CA THR A 91 -3.00 -17.84 22.08
C THR A 91 -2.16 -16.55 22.01
N GLY A 92 -1.68 -16.17 20.82
CA GLY A 92 -0.77 -15.06 20.61
C GLY A 92 0.70 -15.39 20.91
N ALA A 93 1.02 -16.62 21.33
CA ALA A 93 2.42 -17.03 21.49
C ALA A 93 3.07 -17.27 20.12
N SER A 94 4.30 -16.79 19.95
CA SER A 94 5.07 -17.00 18.72
C SER A 94 6.15 -18.06 18.87
N ALA A 95 6.55 -18.64 17.74
CA ALA A 95 7.67 -19.56 17.64
C ALA A 95 8.55 -19.15 16.47
N LEU A 96 9.86 -19.36 16.63
CA LEU A 96 10.89 -19.16 15.61
C LEU A 96 11.74 -20.42 15.56
N LEU A 97 11.87 -20.99 14.37
CA LEU A 97 12.57 -22.24 14.06
C LEU A 97 13.69 -21.95 13.07
N LEU A 98 14.87 -22.51 13.33
CA LEU A 98 16.08 -22.36 12.51
C LEU A 98 16.63 -23.73 12.14
N GLY A 99 16.88 -24.00 10.85
CA GLY A 99 17.24 -25.35 10.41
C GLY A 99 17.74 -25.48 8.96
N ASN A 100 17.85 -26.73 8.51
CA ASN A 100 18.35 -27.10 7.17
C ASN A 100 17.33 -27.91 6.33
N GLY A 101 16.06 -27.95 6.73
CA GLY A 101 15.03 -28.78 6.10
C GLY A 101 15.06 -30.26 6.48
N THR A 102 16.00 -30.70 7.31
CA THR A 102 16.04 -32.06 7.90
C THR A 102 15.95 -32.02 9.43
N THR A 103 16.61 -31.04 10.04
CA THR A 103 16.62 -30.75 11.48
C THR A 103 16.46 -29.26 11.72
N GLU A 104 15.76 -28.89 12.79
CA GLU A 104 15.57 -27.50 13.23
C GLU A 104 15.71 -27.36 14.75
N GLU A 105 15.98 -26.13 15.18
CA GLU A 105 16.13 -25.71 16.58
C GLU A 105 15.14 -24.56 16.86
N ALA A 106 14.36 -24.71 17.93
CA ALA A 106 13.40 -23.70 18.35
C ALA A 106 14.07 -22.65 19.23
N VAL A 107 13.98 -21.38 18.83
CA VAL A 107 14.55 -20.26 19.57
C VAL A 107 13.71 -20.01 20.84
N PRO A 108 14.31 -20.08 22.04
CA PRO A 108 13.57 -19.99 23.29
C PRO A 108 13.17 -18.55 23.64
N GLY A 109 12.11 -18.40 24.43
CA GLY A 109 11.71 -17.11 25.02
C GLY A 109 10.99 -16.14 24.09
N MET A 110 10.59 -16.58 22.89
CA MET A 110 9.92 -15.77 21.87
C MET A 110 8.70 -14.98 22.42
N PRO A 111 8.51 -13.71 22.01
CA PRO A 111 7.45 -12.85 22.53
C PRO A 111 6.03 -13.27 22.14
N THR A 112 5.04 -12.74 22.86
CA THR A 112 3.61 -12.85 22.52
C THR A 112 3.13 -11.61 21.76
N PHE A 113 2.15 -11.80 20.87
CA PHE A 113 1.53 -10.76 20.05
C PHE A 113 0.01 -10.80 20.20
N ASN A 114 -0.60 -9.62 20.38
CA ASN A 114 -2.04 -9.49 20.54
C ASN A 114 -2.73 -9.26 19.18
N ALA A 115 -4.00 -9.62 19.08
CA ALA A 115 -4.82 -9.24 17.94
C ALA A 115 -5.02 -7.72 17.85
N GLN A 116 -5.45 -7.27 16.67
CA GLN A 116 -5.99 -5.93 16.38
C GLN A 116 -5.00 -4.76 16.48
N GLN A 117 -3.68 -5.02 16.41
CA GLN A 117 -2.66 -3.98 16.28
C GLN A 117 -1.52 -4.39 15.33
N TRP A 118 -0.77 -3.39 14.87
CA TRP A 118 0.42 -3.55 14.04
C TRP A 118 1.67 -3.80 14.88
N TYR A 119 2.55 -4.69 14.39
CA TYR A 119 3.90 -4.91 14.91
C TYR A 119 4.89 -4.98 13.76
N HIS A 120 6.02 -4.28 13.87
CA HIS A 120 7.20 -4.57 13.07
C HIS A 120 7.99 -5.70 13.73
N ILE A 121 8.43 -6.70 12.98
CA ILE A 121 9.36 -7.73 13.45
C ILE A 121 10.59 -7.81 12.55
N ALA A 122 11.76 -8.01 13.17
CA ALA A 122 13.00 -8.27 12.45
C ALA A 122 13.73 -9.50 13.03
N PHE A 123 14.23 -10.36 12.13
CA PHE A 123 15.06 -11.52 12.44
C PHE A 123 16.46 -11.29 11.85
N VAL A 124 17.41 -10.90 12.69
CA VAL A 124 18.82 -10.72 12.32
C VAL A 124 19.55 -12.05 12.59
N VAL A 125 19.98 -12.74 11.54
CA VAL A 125 20.64 -14.05 11.65
C VAL A 125 22.10 -13.94 11.22
N THR A 126 23.00 -14.31 12.13
CA THR A 126 24.43 -14.48 11.89
C THR A 126 24.77 -15.97 11.97
N ASN A 127 25.14 -16.59 10.85
CA ASN A 127 25.60 -17.99 10.78
C ASN A 127 27.07 -18.05 10.29
N SER A 128 27.89 -17.12 10.76
CA SER A 128 29.35 -17.11 10.58
C SER A 128 30.03 -16.86 11.92
N GLY A 129 31.17 -17.51 12.16
CA GLY A 129 31.82 -17.50 13.48
C GLY A 129 30.92 -18.09 14.57
N THR A 130 30.63 -17.31 15.62
CA THR A 130 29.62 -17.67 16.62
C THR A 130 28.22 -17.44 16.06
N LYS A 131 27.52 -18.54 15.77
CA LYS A 131 26.11 -18.52 15.35
C LYS A 131 25.23 -17.78 16.36
N ASN A 132 24.41 -16.85 15.89
CA ASN A 132 23.56 -16.01 16.73
C ASN A 132 22.34 -15.50 15.94
N VAL A 133 21.18 -15.47 16.60
CA VAL A 133 19.96 -14.83 16.11
C VAL A 133 19.51 -13.76 17.09
N LYS A 134 19.15 -12.58 16.56
CA LYS A 134 18.52 -11.50 17.33
C LYS A 134 17.16 -11.19 16.75
N VAL A 135 16.17 -11.10 17.62
CA VAL A 135 14.80 -10.72 17.25
C VAL A 135 14.53 -9.32 17.78
N TYR A 136 13.94 -8.47 16.95
CA TYR A 136 13.51 -7.13 17.34
C TYR A 136 12.00 -7.00 17.09
N VAL A 137 11.30 -6.31 17.99
CA VAL A 137 9.88 -5.94 17.84
C VAL A 137 9.77 -4.43 17.96
N ASN A 138 9.15 -3.77 16.98
CA ASN A 138 9.00 -2.31 16.93
C ASN A 138 10.34 -1.54 17.15
N GLY A 139 11.42 -2.03 16.52
CA GLY A 139 12.78 -1.48 16.65
C GLY A 139 13.56 -1.90 17.91
N VAL A 140 12.92 -2.54 18.90
CA VAL A 140 13.53 -2.89 20.19
C VAL A 140 13.97 -4.36 20.21
N PRO A 141 15.21 -4.70 20.61
CA PRO A 141 15.65 -6.10 20.72
C PRO A 141 14.88 -6.83 21.83
N THR A 142 14.36 -8.01 21.50
CA THR A 142 13.63 -8.90 22.43
C THR A 142 14.34 -10.23 22.67
N ILE A 143 15.13 -10.72 21.70
CA ILE A 143 15.90 -11.96 21.78
C ILE A 143 17.35 -11.70 21.33
N ASP A 144 18.29 -12.36 21.99
CA ASP A 144 19.70 -12.48 21.59
C ASP A 144 20.16 -13.90 21.97
N TYR A 145 20.24 -14.80 20.99
CA TYR A 145 20.37 -16.25 21.23
C TYR A 145 21.40 -16.92 20.31
N ASN A 146 22.32 -17.67 20.90
CA ASN A 146 23.32 -18.45 20.15
C ASN A 146 22.76 -19.84 19.84
N PHE A 147 22.26 -20.02 18.63
CA PHE A 147 21.73 -21.29 18.16
C PHE A 147 22.84 -22.26 17.71
N THR A 148 22.57 -23.56 17.72
CA THR A 148 23.55 -24.59 17.30
C THR A 148 23.29 -25.15 15.90
N ALA A 149 22.02 -25.21 15.48
CA ALA A 149 21.54 -25.77 14.22
C ALA A 149 22.37 -25.37 12.98
N THR A 150 22.58 -26.31 12.08
CA THR A 150 23.06 -26.02 10.72
C THR A 150 21.92 -25.36 9.95
N LEU A 151 22.21 -24.23 9.31
CA LEU A 151 21.28 -23.58 8.39
C LEU A 151 21.72 -23.87 6.96
N ASP A 152 20.79 -24.38 6.15
CA ASP A 152 20.95 -24.45 4.70
C ASP A 152 20.02 -23.42 4.06
N GLY A 153 20.53 -22.71 3.06
CA GLY A 153 19.80 -21.68 2.32
C GLY A 153 19.06 -22.25 1.11
N PHE A 154 18.75 -21.38 0.16
CA PHE A 154 18.16 -21.79 -1.12
C PHE A 154 19.05 -22.78 -1.91
N ASP A 155 18.38 -23.77 -2.50
CA ASP A 155 18.96 -24.93 -3.19
C ASP A 155 18.32 -25.17 -4.58
N GLY A 156 17.60 -24.18 -5.11
CA GLY A 156 16.77 -24.32 -6.31
C GLY A 156 15.37 -24.90 -6.06
N LEU A 157 15.07 -25.38 -4.84
CA LEU A 157 13.82 -26.06 -4.48
C LEU A 157 13.15 -25.45 -3.24
N THR A 158 13.63 -24.32 -2.73
CA THR A 158 13.21 -23.71 -1.46
C THR A 158 12.40 -22.43 -1.71
N ASP A 159 11.15 -22.38 -1.23
CA ASP A 159 10.27 -21.23 -1.43
C ASP A 159 10.25 -20.29 -0.21
N ILE A 160 10.32 -18.98 -0.47
CA ILE A 160 10.03 -17.94 0.53
C ILE A 160 8.54 -17.61 0.48
N ASN A 161 7.86 -17.70 1.62
CA ASN A 161 6.41 -17.47 1.73
C ASN A 161 6.07 -16.58 2.94
N LEU A 162 5.12 -15.66 2.77
CA LEU A 162 4.32 -15.09 3.86
C LEU A 162 2.94 -15.76 3.89
N GLY A 163 2.38 -16.00 5.07
CA GLY A 163 1.00 -16.48 5.25
C GLY A 163 0.72 -17.98 5.08
N ALA A 164 1.72 -18.79 4.72
CA ALA A 164 1.62 -20.26 4.69
C ALA A 164 2.90 -20.93 5.19
N THR A 165 2.82 -22.17 5.68
CA THR A 165 4.01 -23.02 5.88
C THR A 165 4.58 -23.48 4.54
N SER A 166 3.77 -24.08 3.67
CA SER A 166 4.20 -24.57 2.36
C SER A 166 3.06 -24.55 1.35
N TYR A 167 3.42 -24.66 0.06
CA TYR A 167 2.51 -24.66 -1.08
C TYR A 167 1.32 -25.65 -0.98
N SER A 168 1.49 -26.76 -0.24
CA SER A 168 0.53 -27.88 -0.18
C SER A 168 -0.20 -28.04 1.16
N SER A 169 0.06 -27.21 2.17
CA SER A 169 -0.55 -27.35 3.49
C SER A 169 -1.98 -26.80 3.57
N THR A 170 -2.94 -27.67 3.87
CA THR A 170 -4.38 -27.35 4.05
C THR A 170 -4.71 -26.89 5.48
N THR A 171 -3.76 -26.23 6.14
CA THR A 171 -3.78 -25.92 7.57
C THR A 171 -3.37 -24.48 7.87
N ASN A 172 -3.22 -23.63 6.85
CA ASN A 172 -2.71 -22.26 7.00
C ASN A 172 -3.85 -21.32 7.39
N THR A 173 -4.34 -21.47 8.63
CA THR A 173 -5.44 -20.65 9.18
C THR A 173 -5.07 -19.17 9.45
N GLY A 174 -3.96 -18.69 8.92
CA GLY A 174 -3.48 -17.33 9.09
C GLY A 174 -4.50 -16.30 8.59
N ASN A 175 -4.76 -15.28 9.41
CA ASN A 175 -5.62 -14.16 9.08
C ASN A 175 -4.94 -12.88 9.53
N ALA A 176 -4.08 -12.36 8.66
CA ALA A 176 -3.18 -11.26 8.96
C ALA A 176 -3.00 -10.33 7.76
N LYS A 177 -2.62 -9.09 8.05
CA LYS A 177 -2.10 -8.15 7.07
C LYS A 177 -0.58 -8.12 7.18
N TYR A 178 0.10 -7.86 6.06
CA TYR A 178 1.54 -7.77 5.96
C TYR A 178 1.90 -6.48 5.22
N ASP A 179 2.95 -5.80 5.67
CA ASP A 179 3.45 -4.56 5.07
C ASP A 179 4.99 -4.51 5.18
N ASN A 180 5.63 -3.63 4.42
CA ASN A 180 7.08 -3.35 4.48
C ASN A 180 8.00 -4.59 4.49
N PHE A 181 7.66 -5.65 3.75
CA PHE A 181 8.44 -6.89 3.75
C PHE A 181 9.81 -6.70 3.08
N ARG A 182 10.88 -7.01 3.83
CA ARG A 182 12.28 -6.75 3.48
C ARG A 182 13.14 -7.99 3.69
N ILE A 183 14.10 -8.21 2.79
CA ILE A 183 15.19 -9.19 2.97
C ILE A 183 16.52 -8.48 2.70
N TRP A 184 17.47 -8.65 3.62
CA TRP A 184 18.84 -8.16 3.53
C TRP A 184 19.84 -9.31 3.46
N SER A 185 20.88 -9.20 2.64
CA SER A 185 22.00 -10.17 2.50
C SER A 185 23.03 -10.09 3.63
N SER A 186 22.68 -9.44 4.74
CA SER A 186 23.58 -9.17 5.87
C SER A 186 22.81 -9.13 7.19
N ALA A 187 23.52 -9.36 8.30
CA ALA A 187 23.01 -9.14 9.64
C ALA A 187 23.00 -7.62 9.95
N ARG A 188 21.82 -7.00 10.01
CA ARG A 188 21.66 -5.56 10.26
C ARG A 188 21.96 -5.22 11.73
N THR A 189 22.59 -4.08 11.98
CA THR A 189 22.87 -3.62 13.36
C THR A 189 21.62 -3.10 14.06
N ALA A 190 21.61 -3.09 15.40
CA ALA A 190 20.47 -2.58 16.18
C ALA A 190 20.10 -1.13 15.83
N THR A 191 21.08 -0.28 15.52
CA THR A 191 20.86 1.10 15.07
C THR A 191 20.19 1.16 13.69
N GLU A 192 20.56 0.26 12.78
CA GLU A 192 19.95 0.18 11.45
C GLU A 192 18.50 -0.32 11.51
N ILE A 193 18.21 -1.32 12.34
CA ILE A 193 16.83 -1.75 12.62
C ILE A 193 16.03 -0.58 13.20
N ALA A 194 16.56 0.10 14.23
CA ALA A 194 15.89 1.21 14.90
C ALA A 194 15.66 2.44 13.99
N ASN A 195 16.50 2.64 12.97
CA ASN A 195 16.29 3.70 11.96
C ASN A 195 15.31 3.27 10.86
N ASN A 196 15.34 2.00 10.45
CA ASN A 196 14.62 1.53 9.27
C ASN A 196 13.18 1.06 9.56
N TYR A 197 12.88 0.56 10.77
CA TYR A 197 11.61 -0.14 11.04
C TYR A 197 10.34 0.71 10.79
N ALA A 198 10.43 2.04 10.98
CA ALA A 198 9.33 2.98 10.75
C ALA A 198 9.52 3.85 9.50
N SER A 199 10.59 3.63 8.73
CA SER A 199 10.99 4.47 7.59
C SER A 199 10.62 3.85 6.24
N CYS A 200 10.27 4.71 5.28
CA CYS A 200 10.18 4.33 3.88
C CYS A 200 11.58 3.99 3.37
N LEU A 201 11.73 2.89 2.61
CA LEU A 201 12.96 2.60 1.89
C LEU A 201 12.85 3.08 0.44
N VAL A 202 13.98 3.45 -0.15
CA VAL A 202 14.09 3.88 -1.56
C VAL A 202 14.30 2.66 -2.47
N GLY A 203 14.73 1.52 -1.92
CA GLY A 203 15.01 0.30 -2.67
C GLY A 203 16.43 0.26 -3.24
N ASN A 204 17.36 1.06 -2.73
CA ASN A 204 18.77 1.08 -3.14
C ASN A 204 19.75 1.00 -1.96
N GLU A 205 19.24 0.65 -0.78
CA GLU A 205 19.99 0.56 0.47
C GLU A 205 21.08 -0.53 0.42
N PRO A 206 22.30 -0.29 0.95
CA PRO A 206 23.37 -1.27 0.95
C PRO A 206 22.99 -2.59 1.64
N GLY A 207 23.14 -3.70 0.91
CA GLY A 207 22.83 -5.05 1.41
C GLY A 207 21.34 -5.39 1.42
N LEU A 208 20.45 -4.55 0.89
CA LEU A 208 19.08 -4.93 0.58
C LEU A 208 19.08 -5.95 -0.58
N VAL A 209 18.11 -6.87 -0.59
CA VAL A 209 17.92 -7.88 -1.64
C VAL A 209 16.47 -7.87 -2.12
N SER A 210 15.52 -7.77 -1.19
CA SER A 210 14.10 -7.71 -1.49
C SER A 210 13.40 -6.63 -0.68
N TYR A 211 12.50 -5.88 -1.31
CA TYR A 211 11.60 -4.94 -0.64
C TYR A 211 10.23 -4.93 -1.33
N PHE A 212 9.18 -5.12 -0.54
CA PHE A 212 7.78 -5.09 -0.95
C PHE A 212 6.98 -4.25 0.06
N ASN A 213 6.55 -3.05 -0.33
CA ASN A 213 5.64 -2.19 0.44
C ASN A 213 4.17 -2.35 0.02
N PHE A 214 3.89 -3.16 -1.00
CA PHE A 214 2.54 -3.43 -1.54
C PHE A 214 1.72 -2.19 -2.00
N ASP A 215 2.35 -1.00 -2.07
CA ASP A 215 1.76 0.22 -2.65
C ASP A 215 1.68 0.17 -4.17
N GLY A 216 0.57 0.67 -4.73
CA GLY A 216 0.39 0.76 -6.18
C GLY A 216 0.10 -0.59 -6.88
N TYR A 217 -0.42 -1.58 -6.15
CA TYR A 217 -0.86 -2.86 -6.71
C TYR A 217 -2.37 -3.09 -6.50
N ASN A 218 -3.04 -3.66 -7.51
CA ASN A 218 -4.40 -4.22 -7.43
C ASN A 218 -4.45 -5.73 -7.69
N GLY A 219 -3.36 -6.32 -8.21
CA GLY A 219 -3.30 -7.70 -8.66
C GLY A 219 -2.27 -8.54 -7.92
N ARG A 220 -2.30 -9.86 -8.14
CA ARG A 220 -1.48 -10.83 -7.41
C ARG A 220 0.03 -10.79 -7.69
N ARG A 221 0.49 -10.12 -8.75
CA ARG A 221 1.91 -10.08 -9.15
C ARG A 221 2.55 -8.84 -8.55
N ILE A 222 3.45 -9.02 -7.59
CA ILE A 222 4.15 -7.93 -6.91
C ILE A 222 5.62 -7.92 -7.34
N GLU A 223 6.15 -6.75 -7.61
CA GLU A 223 7.55 -6.56 -8.01
C GLU A 223 8.40 -6.25 -6.78
N ASN A 224 9.61 -6.81 -6.74
CA ASN A 224 10.62 -6.38 -5.79
C ASN A 224 11.08 -4.96 -6.16
N LEU A 225 11.06 -4.05 -5.19
CA LEU A 225 11.50 -2.66 -5.36
C LEU A 225 13.02 -2.46 -5.30
N PHE A 226 13.80 -3.52 -5.09
CA PHE A 226 15.27 -3.44 -5.04
C PHE A 226 15.88 -3.13 -6.42
N THR A 227 16.52 -1.96 -6.51
CA THR A 227 17.02 -1.29 -7.72
C THR A 227 18.11 -2.08 -8.46
N TYR A 228 18.86 -2.93 -7.76
CA TYR A 228 19.98 -3.69 -8.32
C TYR A 228 19.73 -5.21 -8.33
N SER A 229 18.46 -5.65 -8.29
CA SER A 229 18.15 -7.08 -8.44
C SER A 229 18.60 -7.56 -9.82
N PRO A 230 19.49 -8.57 -9.93
CA PRO A 230 19.56 -9.35 -11.16
C PRO A 230 18.20 -10.02 -11.38
N GLU A 231 17.68 -9.92 -12.60
CA GLU A 231 16.61 -10.75 -13.18
C GLU A 231 15.41 -11.10 -12.26
N TYR A 232 14.66 -10.07 -11.85
CA TYR A 232 13.22 -10.12 -11.54
C TYR A 232 12.75 -11.17 -10.53
N SER A 233 13.11 -10.96 -9.27
CA SER A 233 12.49 -11.59 -8.09
C SER A 233 11.04 -11.12 -7.87
N ILE A 234 10.17 -11.47 -8.82
CA ILE A 234 8.71 -11.29 -8.74
C ILE A 234 8.13 -12.28 -7.74
N PHE A 235 7.21 -11.83 -6.90
CA PHE A 235 6.46 -12.70 -5.98
C PHE A 235 4.97 -12.68 -6.34
N TYR A 236 4.28 -13.78 -6.06
CA TYR A 236 2.87 -14.00 -6.39
C TYR A 236 2.03 -14.21 -5.14
N ILE A 237 0.87 -13.55 -5.09
CA ILE A 237 -0.18 -13.80 -4.11
C ILE A 237 -1.11 -14.92 -4.63
N PHE A 238 -1.51 -15.82 -3.74
CA PHE A 238 -2.41 -16.93 -4.05
C PHE A 238 -3.64 -16.91 -3.15
N ASN A 239 -4.75 -17.45 -3.68
CA ASN A 239 -6.05 -17.54 -3.03
C ASN A 239 -6.67 -16.17 -2.68
N ASN A 240 -7.05 -15.91 -1.43
CA ASN A 240 -7.95 -14.83 -1.03
C ASN A 240 -7.21 -13.64 -0.40
N TYR A 241 -6.98 -12.59 -1.20
CA TYR A 241 -6.22 -11.40 -0.82
C TYR A 241 -6.96 -10.09 -1.14
N SER A 242 -6.52 -9.00 -0.50
CA SER A 242 -7.00 -7.63 -0.75
C SER A 242 -5.96 -6.62 -0.25
N PHE A 243 -5.84 -5.47 -0.92
CA PHE A 243 -5.03 -4.35 -0.42
C PHE A 243 -5.89 -3.45 0.48
N VAL A 244 -5.35 -3.06 1.65
CA VAL A 244 -6.03 -2.28 2.69
C VAL A 244 -5.06 -1.29 3.33
N SER A 245 -5.54 -0.28 4.07
CA SER A 245 -4.63 0.64 4.79
C SER A 245 -3.68 -0.10 5.74
N GLY A 246 -2.38 0.19 5.61
CA GLY A 246 -1.27 -0.56 6.18
C GLY A 246 -0.64 0.04 7.45
N SER A 247 0.68 -0.04 7.54
CA SER A 247 1.48 0.59 8.59
C SER A 247 2.83 1.15 8.13
N GLY A 248 3.43 1.99 9.00
CA GLY A 248 4.74 2.56 8.77
C GLY A 248 4.68 3.85 7.95
N CYS A 249 5.70 4.05 7.13
CA CYS A 249 5.85 5.24 6.32
C CYS A 249 5.12 5.09 4.98
N ALA A 250 4.37 6.12 4.59
CA ALA A 250 3.67 6.19 3.31
C ALA A 250 4.51 6.99 2.31
N THR A 251 5.01 6.38 1.23
CA THR A 251 5.51 7.15 0.09
C THR A 251 4.32 7.62 -0.74
N PRO A 252 4.05 8.93 -0.85
CA PRO A 252 3.03 9.38 -1.80
C PRO A 252 3.51 9.03 -3.21
N PRO A 253 2.70 8.32 -4.03
CA PRO A 253 3.03 8.19 -5.44
C PRO A 253 3.08 9.61 -6.04
N LEU A 254 3.99 9.84 -6.99
CA LEU A 254 4.23 11.18 -7.56
C LEU A 254 2.96 11.81 -8.17
N TYR A 255 1.99 10.97 -8.53
CA TYR A 255 0.64 11.33 -8.93
C TYR A 255 -0.36 10.38 -8.27
N ASP A 256 -1.54 10.89 -7.87
CA ASP A 256 -2.62 10.08 -7.32
C ASP A 256 -3.07 8.97 -8.29
N PRO A 257 -3.67 7.87 -7.79
CA PRO A 257 -4.27 6.83 -8.62
C PRO A 257 -5.35 7.37 -9.58
N ILE A 258 -5.57 6.65 -10.68
CA ILE A 258 -6.59 6.98 -11.67
C ILE A 258 -7.61 5.83 -11.76
N THR A 259 -8.86 6.09 -11.39
CA THR A 259 -9.99 5.18 -11.66
C THR A 259 -10.59 5.52 -13.01
N VAL A 260 -10.54 4.58 -13.94
CA VAL A 260 -11.21 4.68 -15.25
C VAL A 260 -12.53 3.90 -15.17
N THR A 261 -13.58 4.40 -15.82
CA THR A 261 -14.88 3.73 -15.90
C THR A 261 -15.50 3.82 -17.30
N GLY A 262 -16.50 2.97 -17.55
CA GLY A 262 -17.19 2.86 -18.84
C GLY A 262 -16.84 1.53 -19.50
N ASP A 263 -16.48 1.56 -20.77
CA ASP A 263 -16.04 0.39 -21.56
C ASP A 263 -14.79 -0.28 -20.97
N PHE A 264 -14.02 0.46 -20.16
CA PHE A 264 -12.94 -0.05 -19.34
C PHE A 264 -13.11 0.43 -17.88
N ASN A 265 -13.17 -0.50 -16.92
CA ASN A 265 -13.36 -0.21 -15.50
C ASN A 265 -12.23 -0.82 -14.66
N ALA A 266 -11.29 0.01 -14.21
CA ALA A 266 -10.23 -0.38 -13.27
C ALA A 266 -9.56 0.87 -12.64
N THR A 267 -8.80 0.66 -11.57
CA THR A 267 -7.89 1.67 -11.01
C THR A 267 -6.45 1.38 -11.43
N PHE A 268 -5.77 2.42 -11.92
CA PHE A 268 -4.39 2.43 -12.37
C PHE A 268 -3.52 3.24 -11.40
N TYR A 269 -2.27 2.82 -11.23
CA TYR A 269 -1.27 3.44 -10.37
C TYR A 269 -0.08 3.95 -11.17
N TYR A 270 0.54 5.03 -10.71
CA TYR A 270 1.71 5.62 -11.35
C TYR A 270 2.87 4.60 -11.45
N ALA A 271 3.36 4.40 -12.68
CA ALA A 271 4.34 3.37 -13.03
C ALA A 271 5.65 3.95 -13.61
N GLY A 272 5.93 5.24 -13.36
CA GLY A 272 7.05 5.98 -13.94
C GLY A 272 6.64 6.89 -15.10
N GLN A 273 7.58 7.31 -15.95
CA GLN A 273 7.31 8.20 -17.08
C GLN A 273 7.62 7.54 -18.42
N ILE A 274 6.81 7.83 -19.43
CA ILE A 274 7.05 7.52 -20.84
C ILE A 274 6.96 8.83 -21.62
N ASN A 275 7.93 9.09 -22.51
CA ASN A 275 7.99 10.29 -23.36
C ASN A 275 7.82 11.62 -22.59
N GLY A 276 8.31 11.69 -21.35
CA GLY A 276 8.22 12.87 -20.48
C GLY A 276 6.87 13.11 -19.82
N LYS A 277 5.90 12.20 -19.95
CA LYS A 277 4.61 12.23 -19.23
C LYS A 277 4.44 11.01 -18.31
N PRO A 278 3.57 11.07 -17.29
CA PRO A 278 3.30 9.92 -16.41
C PRO A 278 2.68 8.72 -17.14
N ASN A 279 3.19 7.52 -16.88
CA ASN A 279 2.55 6.24 -17.18
C ASN A 279 1.75 5.79 -15.95
N TYR A 280 0.55 5.24 -16.15
CA TYR A 280 -0.22 4.56 -15.11
C TYR A 280 -0.59 3.14 -15.54
N LYS A 281 -0.49 2.15 -14.65
CA LYS A 281 -0.84 0.74 -14.93
C LYS A 281 -1.83 0.17 -13.91
N THR A 282 -2.74 -0.70 -14.33
CA THR A 282 -3.70 -1.41 -13.43
C THR A 282 -3.00 -2.23 -12.35
N ASP A 283 -1.88 -2.81 -12.73
CA ASP A 283 -0.97 -3.59 -11.95
C ASP A 283 0.44 -3.24 -12.45
N ARG A 284 1.37 -3.03 -11.53
CA ARG A 284 2.72 -2.62 -11.88
C ARG A 284 3.45 -3.80 -12.53
N VAL A 285 3.36 -3.85 -13.86
CA VAL A 285 3.98 -4.85 -14.73
C VAL A 285 4.97 -4.14 -15.64
N ASP A 286 6.26 -4.32 -15.38
CA ASP A 286 7.28 -3.97 -16.36
C ASP A 286 7.28 -4.96 -17.56
N CYS A 287 7.62 -4.44 -18.74
CA CYS A 287 7.76 -5.16 -20.00
C CYS A 287 9.07 -4.81 -20.72
N GLY A 288 9.85 -3.86 -20.22
CA GLY A 288 10.96 -3.21 -20.95
C GLY A 288 12.29 -3.97 -20.94
N ILE A 289 12.28 -5.31 -20.83
CA ILE A 289 13.47 -6.07 -20.42
C ILE A 289 13.64 -7.35 -21.24
N ASN A 290 14.85 -7.56 -21.77
CA ASN A 290 15.19 -8.70 -22.61
C ASN A 290 15.18 -10.02 -21.83
N THR A 291 14.40 -11.00 -22.30
CA THR A 291 14.72 -12.42 -22.08
C THR A 291 14.62 -13.17 -23.41
N SER A 292 15.63 -13.99 -23.71
CA SER A 292 15.54 -14.97 -24.78
C SER A 292 14.82 -16.22 -24.27
N GLN A 293 13.77 -16.64 -24.99
CA GLN A 293 13.04 -17.90 -24.84
C GLN A 293 12.00 -17.99 -23.70
N ALA A 294 10.72 -17.88 -24.07
CA ALA A 294 9.60 -18.28 -23.22
C ALA A 294 8.43 -18.83 -24.07
N ARG A 295 8.38 -20.16 -24.29
CA ARG A 295 7.34 -20.80 -25.11
C ARG A 295 5.96 -20.85 -24.42
N CYS A 296 5.20 -19.76 -24.58
CA CYS A 296 3.73 -19.67 -24.49
C CYS A 296 3.03 -20.38 -23.30
N ALA A 297 2.94 -19.65 -22.18
CA ALA A 297 1.83 -19.77 -21.23
C ALA A 297 1.11 -18.41 -21.11
N SER A 298 -0.14 -18.38 -20.62
CA SER A 298 -0.98 -17.17 -20.63
C SER A 298 -0.33 -15.98 -19.90
N SER A 299 0.07 -14.97 -20.67
CA SER A 299 0.71 -13.74 -20.18
C SER A 299 -0.17 -12.97 -19.19
N PRO A 300 0.41 -12.25 -18.20
CA PRO A 300 -0.35 -11.28 -17.42
C PRO A 300 -0.88 -10.18 -18.34
N SER A 301 -2.20 -10.01 -18.36
CA SER A 301 -2.89 -8.93 -19.06
C SER A 301 -3.05 -7.74 -18.11
N TYR A 302 -2.32 -6.67 -18.37
CA TYR A 302 -2.45 -5.40 -17.67
C TYR A 302 -3.20 -4.39 -18.57
N SER A 303 -3.48 -3.20 -18.06
CA SER A 303 -3.83 -2.05 -18.89
C SER A 303 -3.04 -0.84 -18.46
N GLU A 304 -2.68 0.00 -19.41
CA GLU A 304 -1.88 1.20 -19.15
C GLU A 304 -2.46 2.46 -19.79
N ILE A 305 -2.19 3.60 -19.15
CA ILE A 305 -2.47 4.95 -19.63
C ILE A 305 -1.12 5.61 -19.89
N ILE A 306 -0.86 5.97 -21.15
CA ILE A 306 0.46 6.39 -21.65
C ILE A 306 0.35 7.54 -22.65
N TRP A 307 1.47 8.21 -22.90
CA TRP A 307 1.63 9.21 -23.96
C TRP A 307 2.56 8.69 -25.07
N GLU A 308 1.99 8.38 -26.23
CA GLU A 308 2.70 7.95 -27.43
C GLU A 308 2.03 8.60 -28.66
N ASN A 309 2.77 8.80 -29.76
CA ASN A 309 2.23 9.30 -31.03
C ASN A 309 1.47 10.66 -30.92
N ASN A 310 1.88 11.52 -29.98
CA ASN A 310 1.25 12.81 -29.64
C ASN A 310 -0.20 12.69 -29.14
N GLN A 311 -0.57 11.55 -28.55
CA GLN A 311 -1.89 11.29 -27.97
C GLN A 311 -1.77 10.56 -26.64
N TRP A 312 -2.75 10.75 -25.76
CA TRP A 312 -2.95 9.85 -24.65
C TRP A 312 -3.65 8.58 -25.15
N ILE A 313 -3.18 7.42 -24.73
CA ILE A 313 -3.71 6.11 -25.11
C ILE A 313 -3.98 5.32 -23.83
N ILE A 314 -5.19 4.78 -23.70
CA ILE A 314 -5.53 3.71 -22.77
C ILE A 314 -5.51 2.42 -23.60
N ARG A 315 -4.64 1.47 -23.24
CA ARG A 315 -4.51 0.20 -23.95
C ARG A 315 -4.50 -1.01 -23.02
N THR A 316 -5.14 -2.09 -23.45
CA THR A 316 -5.00 -3.42 -22.84
C THR A 316 -3.74 -4.09 -23.38
N GLY A 317 -2.78 -4.34 -22.49
CA GLY A 317 -1.46 -4.89 -22.81
C GLY A 317 -1.26 -6.30 -22.24
N GLY A 318 -0.24 -7.00 -22.73
CA GLY A 318 0.16 -8.29 -22.18
C GLY A 318 1.56 -8.69 -22.66
N CYS A 319 2.32 -9.38 -21.80
CA CYS A 319 3.71 -9.76 -22.06
C CYS A 319 3.79 -10.99 -23.00
N VAL A 320 3.59 -10.81 -24.31
CA VAL A 320 3.52 -11.89 -25.31
C VAL A 320 4.76 -11.90 -26.23
N TRP A 321 5.28 -13.10 -26.53
CA TRP A 321 6.45 -13.28 -27.39
C TRP A 321 6.26 -14.50 -28.35
N GLU A 322 5.92 -14.33 -29.66
CA GLU A 322 6.17 -15.36 -30.74
C GLU A 322 6.22 -14.80 -32.18
N LEU A 323 7.35 -14.92 -32.88
CA LEU A 323 7.52 -14.84 -34.35
C LEU A 323 8.71 -15.69 -34.89
N GLY A 324 8.62 -17.02 -34.93
CA GLY A 324 9.67 -17.85 -35.57
C GLY A 324 9.89 -19.24 -34.96
N GLU A 325 8.85 -20.08 -34.98
CA GLU A 325 8.80 -21.45 -34.42
C GLU A 325 9.15 -21.61 -32.92
N ALA A 326 9.66 -20.57 -32.24
CA ALA A 326 10.31 -20.62 -30.92
C ALA A 326 10.46 -19.26 -30.16
N CYS A 327 9.40 -18.47 -29.98
CA CYS A 327 9.20 -17.46 -28.90
C CYS A 327 10.44 -16.74 -28.29
N VAL A 328 11.15 -15.72 -28.79
CA VAL A 328 11.06 -14.81 -29.98
C VAL A 328 9.79 -13.93 -30.03
N PRO A 329 9.76 -12.66 -30.51
CA PRO A 329 8.76 -11.66 -30.03
C PRO A 329 7.66 -11.19 -31.02
N VAL A 330 6.55 -10.60 -30.52
CA VAL A 330 5.67 -9.65 -31.26
C VAL A 330 5.60 -8.32 -30.49
N SER A 331 5.92 -7.19 -31.12
CA SER A 331 5.68 -5.86 -30.55
C SER A 331 4.20 -5.47 -30.66
N TYR A 332 3.33 -6.08 -29.85
CA TYR A 332 1.91 -5.77 -29.88
C TYR A 332 1.67 -4.40 -29.24
N SER A 333 1.33 -3.40 -30.05
CA SER A 333 0.62 -2.22 -29.54
C SER A 333 -0.68 -2.73 -28.92
N GLY A 334 -0.76 -2.74 -27.60
CA GLY A 334 -1.95 -3.17 -26.85
C GLY A 334 -3.21 -2.53 -27.43
N LEU A 335 -4.34 -3.26 -27.45
CA LEU A 335 -5.55 -2.78 -28.11
C LEU A 335 -5.95 -1.43 -27.49
N ALA A 336 -5.92 -0.38 -28.31
CA ALA A 336 -6.26 0.97 -27.89
C ALA A 336 -7.76 1.05 -27.60
N VAL A 337 -8.14 0.82 -26.34
CA VAL A 337 -9.52 0.87 -25.86
C VAL A 337 -9.99 2.32 -25.61
N GLY A 338 -9.08 3.30 -25.64
CA GLY A 338 -9.41 4.72 -25.72
C GLY A 338 -8.21 5.56 -26.15
N ILE A 339 -8.44 6.59 -26.95
CA ILE A 339 -7.44 7.59 -27.37
C ILE A 339 -7.96 9.00 -27.05
N ASN A 340 -7.07 9.93 -26.70
CA ASN A 340 -7.40 11.34 -26.49
C ASN A 340 -6.26 12.25 -27.00
N SER A 341 -6.54 13.16 -27.91
CA SER A 341 -5.54 13.96 -28.63
C SER A 341 -5.14 15.27 -27.92
N ASN A 342 -5.60 15.51 -26.70
CA ASN A 342 -5.27 16.74 -25.97
C ASN A 342 -3.88 16.62 -25.31
N ASP A 343 -2.94 17.50 -25.69
CA ASP A 343 -1.62 17.58 -25.06
C ASP A 343 -1.72 18.24 -23.68
N THR A 344 -1.97 17.41 -22.67
CA THR A 344 -2.07 17.76 -21.25
C THR A 344 -0.90 17.20 -20.45
N THR A 345 -0.65 17.72 -19.24
CA THR A 345 0.39 17.18 -18.34
C THR A 345 0.01 15.84 -17.71
N LEU A 346 -1.29 15.60 -17.52
CA LEU A 346 -1.88 14.39 -16.93
C LEU A 346 -3.03 13.88 -17.82
N PRO A 347 -3.43 12.59 -17.75
CA PRO A 347 -4.47 12.01 -18.62
C PRO A 347 -5.78 12.81 -18.59
N PRO A 348 -6.38 13.19 -19.74
CA PRO A 348 -7.61 13.96 -19.75
C PRO A 348 -8.80 13.22 -19.12
N CYS A 349 -9.63 13.96 -18.38
CA CYS A 349 -10.77 13.41 -17.64
C CYS A 349 -11.90 12.89 -18.56
N ALA A 350 -12.05 13.50 -19.74
CA ALA A 350 -13.09 13.21 -20.72
C ALA A 350 -12.61 13.54 -22.14
N GLY A 351 -13.41 13.22 -23.16
CA GLY A 351 -13.07 13.44 -24.57
C GLY A 351 -12.29 12.29 -25.21
N TRP A 352 -12.35 11.10 -24.62
CA TRP A 352 -11.80 9.87 -25.19
C TRP A 352 -12.63 9.38 -26.39
N THR A 353 -12.01 8.63 -27.30
CA THR A 353 -12.67 8.08 -28.51
C THR A 353 -13.68 6.95 -28.27
N SER A 354 -13.79 6.48 -27.03
CA SER A 354 -14.67 5.41 -26.56
C SER A 354 -15.51 5.91 -25.38
N ASN A 355 -16.47 5.11 -24.89
CA ASN A 355 -17.24 5.46 -23.71
C ASN A 355 -16.37 5.21 -22.46
N VAL A 356 -15.42 6.11 -22.22
CA VAL A 356 -14.40 6.03 -21.17
C VAL A 356 -14.30 7.38 -20.46
N THR A 357 -14.47 7.36 -19.14
CA THR A 357 -14.30 8.52 -18.25
C THR A 357 -13.23 8.27 -17.20
N VAL A 358 -12.36 9.25 -17.00
CA VAL A 358 -11.17 9.20 -16.14
C VAL A 358 -11.45 10.01 -14.86
N TYR A 359 -11.36 9.34 -13.70
CA TYR A 359 -11.60 9.90 -12.37
C TYR A 359 -10.34 9.83 -11.50
N THR A 360 -9.97 10.97 -10.91
CA THR A 360 -8.84 11.14 -9.99
C THR A 360 -8.93 12.55 -9.38
N THR A 361 -8.01 12.92 -8.48
CA THR A 361 -8.00 14.21 -7.79
C THR A 361 -7.99 15.39 -8.76
N HIS A 362 -7.14 15.36 -9.80
CA HIS A 362 -7.09 16.39 -10.84
C HIS A 362 -8.31 16.39 -11.80
N CYS A 363 -9.18 15.37 -11.71
CA CYS A 363 -10.46 15.32 -12.42
C CYS A 363 -11.65 15.69 -11.53
N THR A 364 -11.41 16.09 -10.27
CA THR A 364 -12.42 16.83 -9.49
C THR A 364 -12.52 18.25 -10.07
N THR A 365 -13.49 18.46 -10.96
CA THR A 365 -13.72 19.75 -11.61
C THR A 365 -14.20 20.77 -10.59
N LEU A 366 -13.32 21.69 -10.20
CA LEU A 366 -13.79 23.01 -9.75
C LEU A 366 -14.62 23.63 -10.89
N ALA A 367 -15.74 24.26 -10.51
CA ALA A 367 -16.78 24.81 -11.39
C ALA A 367 -17.69 23.78 -12.11
N THR A 368 -18.73 23.33 -11.39
CA THR A 368 -20.12 23.27 -11.90
C THR A 368 -21.08 22.98 -10.74
N THR A 369 -20.81 21.95 -9.94
CA THR A 369 -21.69 21.53 -8.82
C THR A 369 -21.82 22.59 -7.73
N ASN A 370 -20.73 23.29 -7.39
CA ASN A 370 -20.77 24.38 -6.39
C ASN A 370 -21.70 25.53 -6.83
N GLN A 371 -21.78 25.84 -8.13
CA GLN A 371 -22.66 26.91 -8.62
C GLN A 371 -24.14 26.53 -8.46
N LYS A 372 -24.50 25.27 -8.76
CA LYS A 372 -25.85 24.75 -8.51
C LYS A 372 -26.21 24.75 -7.02
N LEU A 373 -25.24 24.42 -6.15
CA LEU A 373 -25.42 24.48 -4.69
C LEU A 373 -25.58 25.93 -4.17
N GLU A 374 -24.92 26.91 -4.80
CA GLU A 374 -25.08 28.34 -4.50
C GLU A 374 -26.48 28.85 -4.90
N GLU A 375 -27.02 28.43 -6.05
CA GLU A 375 -28.39 28.75 -6.47
C GLU A 375 -29.47 28.12 -5.56
N ASN A 376 -29.12 27.17 -4.71
CA ASN A 376 -30.04 26.42 -3.84
C ASN A 376 -30.01 26.83 -2.35
N ILE A 377 -29.20 27.82 -1.96
CA ILE A 377 -28.99 28.22 -0.56
C ILE A 377 -29.14 29.74 -0.39
N SER A 378 -30.02 30.18 0.51
CA SER A 378 -30.09 31.58 0.99
C SER A 378 -29.65 31.67 2.45
N ILE A 379 -28.78 32.62 2.81
CA ILE A 379 -28.32 32.82 4.19
C ILE A 379 -28.42 34.30 4.59
N TYR A 380 -29.26 34.61 5.58
CA TYR A 380 -29.58 35.99 5.96
C TYR A 380 -30.12 36.15 7.40
N PRO A 381 -30.02 37.34 8.02
CA PRO A 381 -29.25 38.50 7.55
C PRO A 381 -27.74 38.28 7.73
N ASN A 382 -26.93 39.00 6.95
CA ASN A 382 -25.48 39.02 7.09
C ASN A 382 -24.99 40.47 6.83
N PRO A 383 -24.55 41.22 7.87
CA PRO A 383 -24.37 40.82 9.26
C PRO A 383 -25.65 40.36 9.99
N THR A 384 -25.50 39.61 11.07
CA THR A 384 -26.58 39.21 11.98
C THR A 384 -26.29 39.66 13.42
N PRO A 385 -27.29 40.14 14.18
CA PRO A 385 -27.09 40.44 15.60
C PRO A 385 -27.00 39.16 16.45
N ASN A 386 -27.76 38.10 16.11
CA ASN A 386 -27.87 36.89 16.95
C ASN A 386 -28.44 35.65 16.24
N ILE A 387 -29.35 35.81 15.26
CA ILE A 387 -30.03 34.69 14.60
C ILE A 387 -29.76 34.77 13.09
N LEU A 388 -29.29 33.66 12.54
CA LEU A 388 -29.04 33.48 11.11
C LEU A 388 -30.03 32.45 10.57
N ASN A 389 -30.80 32.84 9.55
CA ASN A 389 -31.68 31.93 8.82
C ASN A 389 -30.88 31.33 7.65
N VAL A 390 -31.04 30.03 7.42
CA VAL A 390 -30.49 29.31 6.27
C VAL A 390 -31.62 28.58 5.59
N GLU A 391 -32.01 29.03 4.39
CA GLU A 391 -33.01 28.38 3.54
C GLU A 391 -32.32 27.50 2.50
N VAL A 392 -32.88 26.30 2.25
CA VAL A 392 -32.26 25.27 1.41
C VAL A 392 -33.32 24.51 0.60
N LYS A 393 -33.10 24.39 -0.72
CA LYS A 393 -34.03 23.67 -1.61
C LYS A 393 -33.86 22.14 -1.61
N GLU A 394 -32.82 21.64 -0.94
CA GLU A 394 -32.47 20.23 -0.88
C GLU A 394 -31.86 19.86 0.47
N LYS A 395 -31.68 18.56 0.71
CA LYS A 395 -31.32 18.03 2.03
C LYS A 395 -29.81 18.17 2.31
N VAL A 396 -29.45 18.99 3.29
CA VAL A 396 -28.04 19.34 3.58
C VAL A 396 -27.62 19.10 5.03
N THR A 397 -26.31 19.18 5.26
CA THR A 397 -25.67 19.34 6.56
C THR A 397 -25.06 20.74 6.65
N ILE A 398 -25.32 21.47 7.73
CA ILE A 398 -24.75 22.80 8.00
C ILE A 398 -23.79 22.69 9.19
N LYS A 399 -22.59 23.24 9.06
CA LYS A 399 -21.56 23.34 10.11
C LYS A 399 -21.11 24.78 10.24
N VAL A 400 -21.02 25.29 11.46
CA VAL A 400 -20.57 26.65 11.75
C VAL A 400 -19.25 26.59 12.52
N PHE A 401 -18.29 27.42 12.09
CA PHE A 401 -16.96 27.53 12.68
C PHE A 401 -16.66 28.97 13.08
N ASP A 402 -15.88 29.17 14.13
CA ASP A 402 -15.30 30.48 14.47
C ASP A 402 -14.08 30.83 13.60
N VAL A 403 -13.49 32.02 13.81
CA VAL A 403 -12.28 32.48 13.09
C VAL A 403 -11.05 31.59 13.29
N MET A 404 -11.03 30.72 14.29
CA MET A 404 -9.95 29.76 14.55
C MET A 404 -10.21 28.39 13.90
N GLY A 405 -11.30 28.24 13.15
CA GLY A 405 -11.68 26.98 12.51
C GLY A 405 -12.27 25.95 13.47
N LYS A 406 -12.59 26.33 14.72
CA LYS A 406 -13.24 25.43 15.68
C LYS A 406 -14.73 25.36 15.36
N MET A 407 -15.25 24.14 15.21
CA MET A 407 -16.68 23.92 14.96
C MET A 407 -17.47 24.28 16.23
N ILE A 408 -18.40 25.22 16.12
CA ILE A 408 -19.26 25.68 17.22
C ILE A 408 -20.67 25.08 17.16
N LEU A 409 -21.14 24.68 15.98
CA LEU A 409 -22.49 24.17 15.77
C LEU A 409 -22.54 23.25 14.54
N VAL A 410 -23.38 22.21 14.60
CA VAL A 410 -23.73 21.34 13.48
C VAL A 410 -25.24 21.11 13.43
N ARG A 411 -25.77 20.94 12.21
CA ARG A 411 -27.11 20.48 11.89
C ARG A 411 -27.02 19.50 10.73
N ASN A 412 -27.53 18.29 10.93
CA ASN A 412 -27.59 17.25 9.90
C ASN A 412 -29.02 17.18 9.36
N ASN A 413 -29.21 16.77 8.11
CA ASN A 413 -30.53 16.50 7.51
C ASN A 413 -31.48 17.70 7.42
N VAL A 414 -30.96 18.92 7.31
CA VAL A 414 -31.78 20.15 7.15
C VAL A 414 -32.44 20.15 5.77
N LEU A 415 -33.70 20.58 5.71
CA LEU A 415 -34.50 20.82 4.51
C LEU A 415 -35.35 22.08 4.74
N ASP A 416 -35.74 22.76 3.66
CA ASP A 416 -36.55 23.99 3.62
C ASP A 416 -35.90 25.19 4.34
N SER A 417 -35.84 25.20 5.68
CA SER A 417 -35.17 26.25 6.45
C SER A 417 -34.70 25.81 7.84
N GLU A 418 -33.62 26.42 8.34
CA GLU A 418 -33.11 26.25 9.70
C GLU A 418 -32.70 27.60 10.32
N LYS A 419 -32.83 27.73 11.65
CA LYS A 419 -32.45 28.93 12.41
C LYS A 419 -31.25 28.67 13.32
N ILE A 420 -30.10 29.17 12.89
CA ILE A 420 -28.84 29.10 13.62
C ILE A 420 -28.80 30.24 14.64
N ASN A 421 -28.89 29.89 15.92
CA ASN A 421 -28.77 30.81 17.04
C ASN A 421 -27.29 30.95 17.44
N LEU A 422 -26.77 32.18 17.34
CA LEU A 422 -25.41 32.58 17.70
C LEU A 422 -25.34 33.45 18.96
N THR A 423 -26.41 33.57 19.75
CA THR A 423 -26.48 34.50 20.90
C THR A 423 -25.35 34.29 21.91
N ASN A 424 -25.02 33.04 22.21
CA ASN A 424 -24.03 32.69 23.23
C ASN A 424 -22.56 32.74 22.75
N PHE A 425 -22.30 33.22 21.53
CA PHE A 425 -20.96 33.35 20.96
C PHE A 425 -20.56 34.83 20.78
N PRO A 426 -19.26 35.19 20.85
CA PRO A 426 -18.80 36.57 20.70
C PRO A 426 -19.16 37.21 19.35
N ASN A 427 -19.12 38.53 19.28
CA ASN A 427 -19.33 39.25 18.02
C ASN A 427 -18.01 39.19 17.21
N GLY A 428 -18.10 39.03 15.89
CA GLY A 428 -16.96 38.65 15.05
C GLY A 428 -17.36 37.84 13.80
N VAL A 429 -16.38 37.22 13.15
CA VAL A 429 -16.58 36.48 11.89
C VAL A 429 -16.79 34.98 12.15
N TYR A 430 -17.75 34.40 11.45
CA TYR A 430 -18.06 32.98 11.45
C TYR A 430 -18.02 32.42 10.02
N LEU A 431 -17.63 31.15 9.88
CA LEU A 431 -17.71 30.42 8.62
C LEU A 431 -18.85 29.42 8.68
N VAL A 432 -19.87 29.59 7.84
CA VAL A 432 -20.98 28.64 7.70
C VAL A 432 -20.71 27.77 6.48
N LYS A 433 -20.38 26.50 6.70
CA LYS A 433 -20.20 25.50 5.65
C LYS A 433 -21.46 24.68 5.49
N VAL A 434 -22.05 24.71 4.30
CA VAL A 434 -23.16 23.84 3.90
C VAL A 434 -22.61 22.71 3.04
N THR A 435 -23.16 21.50 3.19
CA THR A 435 -22.72 20.30 2.46
C THR A 435 -23.94 19.45 2.10
N ASP A 436 -24.11 19.11 0.83
CA ASP A 436 -25.23 18.28 0.36
C ASP A 436 -25.01 16.78 0.61
N ALA A 437 -26.03 15.97 0.29
CA ALA A 437 -26.00 14.51 0.46
C ALA A 437 -25.00 13.78 -0.45
N THR A 438 -24.43 14.44 -1.46
CA THR A 438 -23.40 13.90 -2.37
C THR A 438 -21.98 14.39 -2.04
N GLY A 439 -21.85 15.32 -1.08
CA GLY A 439 -20.57 15.81 -0.57
C GLY A 439 -20.10 17.16 -1.14
N ASN A 440 -20.80 17.75 -2.12
CA ASN A 440 -20.44 19.11 -2.56
C ASN A 440 -20.69 20.08 -1.42
N ASN A 441 -19.87 21.13 -1.34
CA ASN A 441 -19.88 22.01 -0.18
C ASN A 441 -19.47 23.44 -0.51
N LYS A 442 -20.27 24.39 0.01
CA LYS A 442 -20.03 25.83 -0.09
C LYS A 442 -19.84 26.41 1.30
N SER A 443 -18.94 27.38 1.44
CA SER A 443 -18.69 28.07 2.70
C SER A 443 -18.99 29.56 2.56
N TYR A 444 -19.71 30.12 3.53
CA TYR A 444 -20.19 31.49 3.58
C TYR A 444 -19.56 32.22 4.79
N LYS A 445 -19.00 33.40 4.55
CA LYS A 445 -18.48 34.29 5.61
C LYS A 445 -19.64 35.08 6.21
N ILE A 446 -19.94 34.82 7.48
CA ILE A 446 -20.97 35.52 8.25
C ILE A 446 -20.30 36.47 9.24
N ILE A 447 -20.90 37.64 9.45
CA ILE A 447 -20.49 38.62 10.47
C ILE A 447 -21.56 38.64 11.56
N LYS A 448 -21.16 38.47 12.82
CA LYS A 448 -22.01 38.77 13.98
C LYS A 448 -21.61 40.13 14.57
N GLU A 449 -22.58 41.00 14.79
CA GLU A 449 -22.41 42.38 15.32
C GLU A 449 -23.03 42.59 16.70
#